data_AF-T1CI15-F1
#
_entry.id   AF-T1CI15-F1
#
_cell.length_a   1.000
_cell.length_b   1.000
_cell.length_c   1.000
_cell.angle_alpha   90.00
_cell.angle_beta   90.00
_cell.angle_gamma   90.00
#
_symmetry.space_group_name_H-M   'P 1'
#
loop_
_entity.id
_entity.type
_entity.pdbx_description
1 polymer ?
#
loop_
_entity_poly.entity_id
_entity_poly.type
_entity_poly.pdbx_seq_one_letter_code
_entity_poly.pdbx_strand_id
1 'polypeptide(L)'
;MEHDTAGDPMTGLKWTRRTTEKIADELRELGIVVCPNTVAKLLKGLDFRLRVNHKKLKRGSPPDRDAQFDYIAAQRETFARADLPIISIDAKKR
;
A
#
# COMPACT_ATOMS: atom_id res chain seq x y z
N MET A 1 -5.16 5.93 0.71
CA MET A 1 -4.30 5.63 -0.47
C MET A 1 -2.95 6.33 -0.45
N GLU A 2 -2.78 7.49 0.19
CA GLU A 2 -1.50 8.21 0.21
C GLU A 2 -0.32 7.29 0.61
N HIS A 3 -0.52 6.53 1.68
CA HIS A 3 0.47 5.58 2.22
C HIS A 3 0.62 4.27 1.44
N ASP A 4 -0.34 3.95 0.57
CA ASP A 4 -0.33 2.74 -0.27
C ASP A 4 0.23 2.98 -1.66
N THR A 5 0.46 4.25 -2.01
CA THR A 5 1.19 4.63 -3.21
C THR A 5 2.67 4.34 -2.99
N ALA A 6 3.26 3.64 -3.95
CA ALA A 6 4.68 3.40 -4.05
C ALA A 6 5.14 3.90 -5.41
N GLY A 7 6.43 4.18 -5.54
CA GLY A 7 6.94 4.67 -6.79
C GLY A 7 8.46 4.66 -6.87
N ASP A 8 8.94 4.93 -8.06
CA ASP A 8 10.33 5.23 -8.32
C ASP A 8 10.48 6.77 -8.37
N PRO A 9 11.16 7.39 -7.39
CA PRO A 9 11.30 8.84 -7.33
C PRO A 9 12.13 9.41 -8.49
N MET A 10 12.97 8.60 -9.14
CA MET A 10 13.82 9.06 -10.23
C MET A 10 13.09 9.07 -11.57
N THR A 11 12.17 8.13 -11.79
CA THR A 11 11.42 8.01 -13.05
C THR A 11 9.98 8.51 -12.97
N GLY A 12 9.48 8.82 -11.77
CA GLY A 12 8.09 9.22 -11.54
C GLY A 12 7.08 8.06 -11.62
N LEU A 13 7.56 6.82 -11.79
CA LEU A 13 6.72 5.64 -11.91
C LEU A 13 5.92 5.42 -10.63
N LYS A 14 4.60 5.30 -10.72
CA LYS A 14 3.73 5.00 -9.57
C LYS A 14 3.17 3.58 -9.66
N TRP A 15 3.03 2.91 -8.52
CA TRP A 15 2.26 1.67 -8.38
C TRP A 15 1.60 1.62 -7.00
N THR A 16 0.60 0.76 -6.85
CA THR A 16 -0.11 0.56 -5.57
C THR A 16 0.37 -0.72 -4.89
N ARG A 17 0.39 -0.72 -3.54
CA ARG A 17 0.59 -1.93 -2.73
C ARG A 17 -0.67 -2.77 -2.56
N ARG A 18 -1.85 -2.20 -2.89
CA ARG A 18 -3.15 -2.87 -2.82
C ARG A 18 -3.47 -3.55 -4.15
N THR A 19 -4.17 -4.68 -4.07
CA THR A 19 -4.69 -5.32 -5.27
C THR A 19 -5.92 -4.57 -5.78
N THR A 20 -6.26 -4.78 -7.04
CA THR A 20 -7.44 -4.18 -7.67
C THR A 20 -8.74 -4.57 -6.97
N GLU A 21 -8.80 -5.76 -6.37
CA GLU A 21 -9.94 -6.26 -5.60
C GLU A 21 -10.08 -5.49 -4.29
N LYS A 22 -9.00 -5.33 -3.53
CA LYS A 22 -9.03 -4.57 -2.27
C LYS A 22 -9.46 -3.12 -2.48
N ILE A 23 -8.97 -2.49 -3.53
CA ILE A 23 -9.38 -1.13 -3.89
C ILE A 23 -10.86 -1.09 -4.28
N ALA A 24 -11.36 -2.09 -5.00
CA ALA A 24 -12.79 -2.16 -5.34
C ALA A 24 -13.68 -2.36 -4.10
N ASP A 25 -13.24 -3.16 -3.13
CA ASP A 25 -13.97 -3.37 -1.87
C ASP A 25 -13.98 -2.09 -1.01
N GLU A 26 -12.86 -1.37 -0.92
CA GLU A 26 -12.81 -0.07 -0.22
C GLU A 26 -13.69 0.99 -0.91
N LEU A 27 -13.70 1.03 -2.25
CA LEU A 27 -14.60 1.91 -2.98
C LEU A 27 -16.06 1.56 -2.71
N ARG A 28 -16.38 0.27 -2.54
CA ARG A 28 -17.73 -0.18 -2.17
C ARG A 28 -18.13 0.30 -0.78
N GLU A 29 -17.23 0.32 0.19
CA GLU A 29 -17.49 0.89 1.52
C GLU A 29 -17.81 2.39 1.45
N LEU A 30 -17.27 3.09 0.46
CA LEU A 30 -17.58 4.49 0.15
C LEU A 30 -18.83 4.67 -0.74
N GLY A 31 -19.56 3.59 -1.05
CA GLY A 31 -20.77 3.60 -1.88
C GLY A 31 -20.51 3.56 -3.40
N ILE A 32 -19.26 3.40 -3.83
CA ILE A 32 -18.87 3.34 -5.24
C ILE A 32 -18.68 1.88 -5.65
N VAL A 33 -19.64 1.33 -6.40
CA VAL A 33 -19.57 -0.06 -6.86
C VAL A 33 -18.85 -0.14 -8.21
N VAL A 34 -17.62 -0.64 -8.20
CA VAL A 34 -16.82 -0.91 -9.39
C VAL A 34 -16.21 -2.30 -9.33
N CYS A 35 -15.93 -2.90 -10.49
CA CYS A 35 -15.21 -4.16 -10.53
C CYS A 35 -13.69 -3.94 -10.55
N PRO A 36 -12.87 -4.94 -10.17
CA PRO A 36 -11.41 -4.84 -10.18
C PRO A 36 -10.83 -4.43 -11.55
N ASN A 37 -11.47 -4.85 -12.64
CA ASN A 37 -11.08 -4.47 -14.01
C ASN A 37 -11.26 -2.97 -14.29
N THR A 38 -12.32 -2.36 -13.75
CA THR A 38 -12.53 -0.91 -13.85
C THR A 38 -11.47 -0.18 -13.04
N VAL A 39 -11.16 -0.65 -11.83
CA VAL A 39 -10.06 -0.11 -11.02
C VAL A 39 -8.73 -0.18 -11.78
N ALA A 40 -8.41 -1.30 -12.43
CA ALA A 40 -7.20 -1.44 -13.24
C ALA A 40 -7.11 -0.41 -14.36
N LYS A 41 -8.22 -0.16 -15.07
CA LYS A 41 -8.29 0.86 -16.13
C LYS A 41 -8.09 2.27 -15.58
N LEU A 42 -8.73 2.59 -14.45
CA LEU A 42 -8.60 3.89 -13.78
C LEU A 42 -7.17 4.14 -13.32
N LEU A 43 -6.55 3.14 -12.67
CA LEU A 43 -5.14 3.21 -12.26
C LEU A 43 -4.22 3.47 -13.44
N LYS A 44 -4.43 2.79 -14.58
CA LYS A 44 -3.67 3.05 -15.80
C LYS A 44 -3.85 4.49 -16.31
N GLY A 45 -5.08 5.03 -16.24
CA GLY A 45 -5.36 6.42 -16.60
C GLY A 45 -4.70 7.45 -15.68
N LEU A 46 -4.46 7.09 -14.42
CA LEU A 46 -3.74 7.89 -13.42
C LEU A 46 -2.20 7.71 -13.47
N ASP A 47 -1.72 7.03 -14.51
CA ASP A 47 -0.31 6.67 -14.71
C ASP A 47 0.28 5.77 -13.61
N PHE A 48 -0.57 4.89 -13.04
CA PHE A 48 -0.11 3.81 -12.20
C PHE A 48 0.19 2.57 -13.04
N ARG A 49 1.31 1.92 -12.73
CA ARG A 49 1.59 0.55 -13.16
C ARG A 49 1.09 -0.43 -12.11
N LEU A 50 0.48 -1.52 -12.58
CA LEU A 50 0.18 -2.66 -11.72
C LEU A 50 1.45 -3.48 -11.52
N ARG A 51 1.76 -3.80 -10.27
CA ARG A 51 2.88 -4.68 -9.90
C ARG A 51 2.39 -5.73 -8.90
N VAL A 52 2.87 -6.95 -9.08
CA VAL A 52 2.67 -8.03 -8.11
C VAL A 52 3.98 -8.25 -7.37
N ASN A 53 3.92 -8.24 -6.04
CA ASN A 53 5.07 -8.58 -5.20
C ASN A 53 5.32 -10.09 -5.25
N HIS A 54 6.21 -10.53 -6.14
CA HIS A 54 6.59 -11.94 -6.25
C HIS A 54 7.82 -12.25 -5.40
N LYS A 55 7.62 -12.67 -4.14
CA LYS A 55 8.71 -13.18 -3.29
C LYS A 55 9.05 -14.63 -3.67
N LYS A 56 10.27 -14.87 -4.17
CA LYS A 56 10.77 -16.21 -4.54
C LYS A 56 11.03 -17.13 -3.34
N LEU A 57 11.30 -16.56 -2.16
CA LEU A 57 11.53 -17.30 -0.91
C LEU A 57 10.48 -16.86 0.11
N LYS A 58 9.45 -17.69 0.31
CA LYS A 58 8.53 -17.55 1.45
C LYS A 58 9.11 -18.31 2.64
N ARG A 59 9.52 -17.61 3.69
CA ARG A 59 9.26 -18.13 5.05
C ARG A 59 7.75 -17.99 5.29
N GLY A 60 7.17 -18.85 6.12
CA GLY A 60 5.72 -18.93 6.33
C GLY A 60 5.03 -17.58 6.57
N SER A 61 3.71 -17.53 6.49
CA SER A 61 2.94 -16.31 6.78
C SER A 61 2.38 -16.41 8.20
N PRO A 62 3.02 -15.81 9.22
CA PRO A 62 2.44 -15.76 10.55
C PRO A 62 1.06 -15.09 10.48
N PRO A 63 0.09 -15.54 11.29
CA PRO A 63 -1.24 -14.91 11.35
C PRO A 63 -1.14 -13.43 11.73
N ASP A 64 -0.23 -13.08 12.64
CA ASP A 64 -0.10 -11.71 13.17
C ASP A 64 0.88 -10.83 12.37
N ARG A 65 1.21 -11.23 11.14
CA ARG A 65 2.18 -10.50 10.31
C ARG A 65 1.75 -9.04 10.07
N ASP A 66 0.45 -8.81 9.90
CA ASP A 66 -0.09 -7.47 9.63
C ASP A 66 -0.18 -6.61 10.89
N ALA A 67 -0.25 -7.21 12.09
CA ALA A 67 -0.38 -6.46 13.35
C ALA A 67 0.76 -5.47 13.60
N GLN A 68 2.00 -5.81 13.21
CA GLN A 68 3.13 -4.88 13.29
C GLN A 68 2.96 -3.69 12.35
N PHE A 69 2.45 -3.92 11.14
CA PHE A 69 2.24 -2.85 10.16
C PHE A 69 1.10 -1.92 10.60
N ASP A 70 0.03 -2.47 11.17
CA ASP A 70 -1.08 -1.70 11.73
C ASP A 70 -0.61 -0.82 12.89
N TYR A 71 0.22 -1.37 13.79
CA TYR A 71 0.82 -0.60 14.88
C TYR A 71 1.67 0.57 14.35
N ILE A 72 2.55 0.31 13.37
CA ILE A 72 3.38 1.36 12.76
C ILE A 72 2.51 2.41 12.07
N ALA A 73 1.43 2.02 11.39
CA ALA A 73 0.51 2.94 10.76
C ALA A 73 -0.16 3.87 11.80
N ALA A 74 -0.61 3.32 12.93
CA ALA A 74 -1.18 4.11 14.02
C ALA A 74 -0.17 5.09 14.65
N GLN A 75 1.08 4.66 14.84
CA GLN A 75 2.16 5.56 15.30
C GLN A 75 2.39 6.69 14.30
N ARG A 76 2.46 6.39 12.99
CA ARG A 76 2.66 7.42 11.96
C ARG A 76 1.56 8.49 12.00
N GLU A 77 0.29 8.08 12.10
CA GLU A 77 -0.83 9.02 12.22
C GLU A 77 -0.74 9.89 13.48
N THR A 78 -0.29 9.31 14.60
CA THR A 78 -0.14 10.03 15.88
C THR A 78 0.93 11.10 15.79
N PHE A 79 2.10 10.78 15.22
CA PHE A 79 3.21 11.70 15.06
C PHE A 79 2.91 12.78 14.01
N ALA A 80 2.26 12.42 12.90
CA ALA A 80 1.83 13.37 11.88
C ALA A 80 0.86 14.43 12.45
N ARG A 81 -0.09 14.02 13.31
CA ARG A 81 -1.00 14.94 13.99
C ARG A 81 -0.32 15.87 15.00
N ALA A 82 0.84 15.46 15.52
CA ALA A 82 1.63 16.23 16.47
C ALA A 82 2.71 17.09 15.78
N ASP A 83 2.76 17.12 14.45
CA ASP A 83 3.79 17.80 13.64
C ASP A 83 5.22 17.34 13.99
N LEU A 84 5.37 16.07 14.37
CA LEU A 84 6.64 15.47 14.73
C LEU A 84 7.29 14.75 13.53
N PRO A 85 8.63 14.76 13.44
CA PRO A 85 9.34 14.10 12.34
C PRO A 85 9.16 12.57 12.40
N ILE A 86 9.01 11.95 11.22
CA ILE A 86 8.87 10.50 11.06
C ILE A 86 9.99 9.98 10.15
N ILE A 87 10.73 8.97 10.61
CA ILE A 87 11.79 8.32 9.83
C ILE A 87 11.48 6.82 9.74
N SER A 88 11.38 6.29 8.52
CA SER A 88 11.16 4.87 8.26
C SER A 88 12.49 4.15 8.06
N ILE A 89 12.85 3.23 8.96
CA ILE A 89 14.10 2.48 8.93
C ILE A 89 13.78 0.99 8.74
N ASP A 90 14.28 0.38 7.65
CA ASP A 90 14.28 -1.07 7.46
C ASP A 90 15.67 -1.62 7.78
N ALA A 91 15.76 -2.45 8.81
CA ALA A 91 17.02 -3.06 9.23
C ALA A 91 16.93 -4.58 9.06
N LYS A 92 17.96 -5.15 8.44
CA LYS A 92 18.09 -6.61 8.33
C LYS A 92 19.02 -7.12 9.43
N LYS A 93 18.55 -8.10 10.20
CA LYS A 93 19.41 -8.82 11.15
C LYS A 93 20.55 -9.51 10.37
N ARG A 94 21.79 -9.29 10.80
CA ARG A 94 22.96 -10.05 10.35
C ARG A 94 22.97 -11.43 11.00
#